data_AF-A0A836GEK1-F1
#
_entry.id   AF-A0A836GEK1-F1
#
_cell.length_a   1.000
_cell.length_b   1.000
_cell.length_c   1.000
_cell.angle_alpha   90.00
_cell.angle_beta   90.00
_cell.angle_gamma   90.00
#
_symmetry.space_group_name_H-M   'P 1'
#
loop_
_entity.id
_entity.type
_entity.pdbx_description
1 polymer ?
#
loop_
_entity_poly.entity_id
_entity_poly.type
_entity_poly.pdbx_seq_one_letter_code
_entity_poly.pdbx_strand_id
1 'polypeptide(L)'
;MARDACHTVVAHDCVFVDLFLCRCALFRSFPRFTFLRLLLCSSSASPPRPPPTHKHIAEETHARRNSVVAMQCTSRLLGGYMMYHRKSMGTMRYSKWKGARGGLSHFYNRTAMLEEVPLNVPLSVVDRRMMAYVHRSRLRHFQLFRSYQQKSNTTECKLREGEFLRRRWHRQLQKSFIAFMQFKTMKVLEEQAKLVSRYGQASVNAALGDPQVVAGDATLERKYAALHRRVKTLPKMQLVPKHVATMKQIHNDRFNYRWRVN
;
A
#
# COMPACT_ATOMS: atom_id res chain seq x y z
N MET A 1 -1.13 61.33 21.50
CA MET A 1 -0.64 60.13 22.22
C MET A 1 -1.71 59.05 22.14
N ALA A 2 -1.53 58.07 21.26
CA ALA A 2 -2.13 56.73 21.29
C ALA A 2 -1.71 56.02 19.99
N ARG A 3 -0.94 54.93 20.10
CA ARG A 3 -0.63 54.01 18.99
C ARG A 3 -1.07 52.61 19.39
N ASP A 4 -2.10 52.17 18.69
CA ASP A 4 -2.25 50.89 17.98
C ASP A 4 -1.83 49.58 18.67
N ALA A 5 -2.87 48.78 18.93
CA ALA A 5 -2.80 47.35 19.19
C ALA A 5 -2.54 46.58 17.88
N CYS A 6 -1.46 45.80 17.88
CA CYS A 6 -1.07 44.91 16.81
C CYS A 6 -1.76 43.54 17.01
N HIS A 7 -2.72 43.18 16.16
CA HIS A 7 -3.23 41.80 16.08
C HIS A 7 -2.51 41.04 14.98
N THR A 8 -1.67 40.09 15.39
CA THR A 8 -1.05 39.04 14.57
C THR A 8 -2.08 37.98 14.18
N VAL A 9 -2.32 37.81 12.88
CA VAL A 9 -3.05 36.67 12.32
C VAL A 9 -2.05 35.63 11.83
N VAL A 10 -2.04 34.47 12.49
CA VAL A 10 -1.23 33.30 12.14
C VAL A 10 -1.93 32.53 11.02
N ALA A 11 -1.29 32.43 9.86
CA ALA A 11 -1.74 31.61 8.74
C ALA A 11 -1.45 30.13 9.02
N HIS A 12 -2.49 29.30 9.01
CA HIS A 12 -2.38 27.84 9.11
C HIS A 12 -2.19 27.21 7.72
N ASP A 13 -1.18 26.35 7.63
CA ASP A 13 -0.77 25.58 6.46
C ASP A 13 -1.87 24.70 5.85
N CYS A 14 -2.07 24.86 4.54
CA CYS A 14 -2.93 24.04 3.70
C CYS A 14 -2.31 22.64 3.46
N VAL A 15 -3.02 21.61 3.90
CA VAL A 15 -2.73 20.21 3.55
C VAL A 15 -3.20 19.93 2.12
N PHE A 16 -2.26 19.91 1.17
CA PHE A 16 -2.48 19.48 -0.20
C PHE A 16 -2.64 17.94 -0.23
N VAL A 17 -3.88 17.45 -0.37
CA VAL A 17 -4.16 16.03 -0.59
C VAL A 17 -4.26 15.79 -2.09
N ASP A 18 -3.30 15.04 -2.63
CA ASP A 18 -3.28 14.54 -4.01
C ASP A 18 -4.58 13.76 -4.32
N LEU A 19 -5.46 14.40 -5.08
CA LEU A 19 -6.69 13.83 -5.63
C LEU A 19 -6.72 14.09 -7.15
N PHE A 20 -5.69 13.58 -7.82
CA PHE A 20 -5.62 13.53 -9.28
C PHE A 20 -5.59 12.07 -9.73
N LEU A 21 -6.78 11.51 -9.97
CA LEU A 21 -7.06 10.41 -10.92
C LEU A 21 -8.54 10.02 -10.81
N CYS A 22 -9.41 10.82 -11.43
CA CYS A 22 -10.68 10.33 -11.93
C CYS A 22 -11.17 11.30 -13.02
N ARG A 23 -10.58 11.19 -14.21
CA ARG A 23 -11.07 11.88 -15.41
C ARG A 23 -12.15 11.00 -16.04
N CYS A 24 -13.37 11.55 -16.07
CA CYS A 24 -14.32 11.51 -17.18
C CYS A 24 -14.74 10.14 -17.76
N ALA A 25 -15.95 9.69 -17.40
CA ALA A 25 -16.87 9.05 -18.35
C ALA A 25 -18.29 9.01 -17.76
N LEU A 26 -19.05 10.07 -18.00
CA LEU A 26 -20.51 10.07 -17.90
C LEU A 26 -20.97 11.03 -18.99
N PHE A 27 -21.54 10.51 -20.07
CA PHE A 27 -22.78 11.03 -20.68
C PHE A 27 -23.19 10.16 -21.90
N ARG A 28 -24.46 9.73 -21.86
CA ARG A 28 -25.41 9.43 -22.97
C ARG A 28 -25.42 8.07 -23.69
N SER A 29 -26.41 7.25 -23.28
CA SER A 29 -27.58 6.77 -24.03
C SER A 29 -27.42 6.07 -25.41
N PHE A 30 -27.87 4.80 -25.44
CA PHE A 30 -28.21 3.87 -26.55
C PHE A 30 -29.07 4.47 -27.70
N PRO A 31 -29.24 3.83 -28.91
CA PRO A 31 -29.27 2.37 -29.17
C PRO A 31 -28.72 1.80 -30.51
N ARG A 32 -28.59 0.46 -30.53
CA ARG A 32 -28.87 -0.53 -31.63
C ARG A 32 -28.05 -0.56 -32.95
N PHE A 33 -27.59 -1.79 -33.22
CA PHE A 33 -27.50 -2.53 -34.49
C PHE A 33 -26.23 -2.52 -35.37
N THR A 34 -25.86 -3.76 -35.71
CA THR A 34 -25.19 -4.29 -36.93
C THR A 34 -23.67 -4.22 -37.09
N PHE A 35 -23.09 -5.44 -37.07
CA PHE A 35 -22.19 -5.99 -38.09
C PHE A 35 -21.03 -5.12 -38.57
N LEU A 36 -19.80 -5.48 -38.19
CA LEU A 36 -18.82 -5.80 -39.21
C LEU A 36 -17.77 -6.80 -38.72
N ARG A 37 -17.72 -7.87 -39.50
CA ARG A 37 -16.81 -9.01 -39.56
C ARG A 37 -15.41 -8.51 -39.94
N LEU A 38 -14.39 -8.78 -39.13
CA LEU A 38 -13.01 -8.82 -39.60
C LEU A 38 -12.32 -10.07 -39.05
N LEU A 39 -12.14 -10.99 -39.99
CA LEU A 39 -11.29 -12.15 -39.92
C LEU A 39 -9.86 -11.74 -39.59
N LEU A 40 -9.23 -12.44 -38.65
CA LEU A 40 -7.82 -12.81 -38.76
C LEU A 40 -7.63 -14.14 -38.02
N CYS A 41 -7.60 -15.20 -38.84
CA CYS A 41 -7.13 -16.53 -38.48
C CYS A 41 -5.65 -16.48 -38.08
N SER A 42 -5.30 -17.15 -36.99
CA SER A 42 -4.00 -17.81 -36.82
C SER A 42 -4.18 -18.94 -35.81
N SER A 43 -4.34 -20.14 -36.36
CA SER A 43 -4.56 -21.40 -35.67
C SER A 43 -3.27 -21.94 -35.08
N SER A 44 -3.28 -22.31 -33.80
CA SER A 44 -2.62 -23.52 -33.29
C SER A 44 -3.12 -23.82 -31.86
N ALA A 45 -4.21 -24.57 -31.74
CA ALA A 45 -4.63 -25.14 -30.46
C ALA A 45 -5.18 -26.55 -30.69
N SER A 46 -4.48 -27.51 -30.10
CA SER A 46 -4.70 -28.96 -30.09
C SER A 46 -6.10 -29.37 -29.60
N PRO A 47 -6.60 -30.57 -29.98
CA PRO A 47 -7.97 -31.00 -29.69
C PRO A 47 -8.21 -31.28 -28.20
N PRO A 48 -9.46 -31.11 -27.70
CA PRO A 48 -9.81 -31.37 -26.31
C PRO A 48 -9.85 -32.88 -26.00
N ARG A 49 -9.29 -33.27 -24.85
CA ARG A 49 -9.37 -34.65 -24.33
C ARG A 49 -10.79 -34.99 -23.87
N PRO A 50 -11.22 -36.27 -24.00
CA PRO A 50 -12.52 -36.72 -23.50
C PRO A 50 -12.57 -36.73 -21.96
N PRO A 51 -13.78 -36.64 -21.36
CA PRO A 51 -13.95 -36.62 -19.91
C PRO A 51 -13.64 -37.99 -19.28
N PRO A 52 -13.07 -38.02 -18.06
CA PRO A 52 -12.68 -39.26 -17.40
C PRO A 52 -13.90 -40.05 -16.92
N THR A 53 -13.84 -41.37 -17.08
CA THR A 53 -14.87 -42.32 -16.62
C THR A 53 -14.83 -42.50 -15.10
N HIS A 54 -15.98 -42.86 -14.50
CA HIS A 54 -16.22 -43.00 -13.06
C HIS A 54 -15.23 -43.87 -12.28
N LYS A 55 -14.40 -44.70 -12.94
CA LYS A 55 -13.37 -45.52 -12.29
C LYS A 55 -12.14 -44.70 -11.85
N HIS A 56 -11.82 -43.59 -12.53
CA HIS A 56 -10.70 -42.72 -12.13
C HIS A 56 -10.98 -41.86 -10.89
N ILE A 57 -12.26 -41.62 -10.56
CA ILE A 57 -12.64 -40.80 -9.39
C ILE A 57 -12.42 -41.56 -8.08
N ALA A 58 -12.51 -42.90 -8.10
CA ALA A 58 -12.34 -43.74 -6.91
C ALA A 58 -10.85 -43.90 -6.49
N GLU A 59 -9.93 -43.97 -7.44
CA GLU A 59 -8.49 -44.06 -7.13
C GLU A 59 -7.90 -42.70 -6.71
N GLU A 60 -8.36 -41.59 -7.31
CA GLU A 60 -7.93 -40.25 -6.90
C GLU A 60 -8.42 -39.85 -5.50
N THR A 61 -9.57 -40.37 -5.06
CA THR A 61 -10.11 -40.09 -3.72
C THR A 61 -9.42 -40.90 -2.62
N HIS A 62 -8.93 -42.12 -2.91
CA HIS A 62 -8.09 -42.87 -1.97
C HIS A 62 -6.65 -42.32 -1.89
N ALA A 63 -6.06 -41.89 -3.00
CA ALA A 63 -4.75 -41.21 -3.00
C ALA A 63 -4.80 -39.83 -2.33
N ARG A 64 -5.93 -39.10 -2.44
CA ARG A 64 -6.15 -37.83 -1.70
C ARG A 64 -6.45 -38.02 -0.22
N ARG A 65 -7.13 -39.09 0.20
CA ARG A 65 -7.36 -39.37 1.64
C ARG A 65 -6.06 -39.75 2.36
N ASN A 66 -5.16 -40.47 1.70
CA ASN A 66 -3.88 -40.85 2.30
C ASN A 66 -2.85 -39.69 2.33
N SER A 67 -2.96 -38.69 1.44
CA SER A 67 -2.09 -37.51 1.47
C SER A 67 -2.53 -36.43 2.48
N VAL A 68 -3.81 -36.41 2.89
CA VAL A 68 -4.29 -35.50 3.96
C VAL A 68 -3.90 -36.02 5.36
N VAL A 69 -3.74 -37.34 5.53
CA VAL A 69 -3.29 -37.93 6.81
C VAL A 69 -1.75 -37.94 6.93
N ALA A 70 -1.03 -37.95 5.81
CA ALA A 70 0.44 -37.95 5.80
C ALA A 70 1.11 -36.57 6.04
N MET A 71 0.34 -35.50 6.22
CA MET A 71 0.89 -34.15 6.44
C MET A 71 0.93 -33.73 7.93
N GLN A 72 0.74 -34.67 8.86
CA GLN A 72 0.75 -34.40 10.31
C GLN A 72 1.86 -35.09 11.11
N CYS A 73 2.82 -35.81 10.49
CA CYS A 73 3.82 -36.54 11.29
C CYS A 73 5.23 -36.65 10.70
N THR A 74 5.84 -35.55 10.25
CA THR A 74 7.27 -35.53 9.83
C THR A 74 8.16 -34.49 10.53
N SER A 75 7.79 -34.02 11.72
CA SER A 75 8.60 -33.01 12.45
C SER A 75 9.22 -33.48 13.77
N ARG A 76 9.09 -34.77 14.14
CA ARG A 76 9.41 -35.19 15.51
C ARG A 76 10.71 -35.95 15.72
N LEU A 77 11.63 -35.96 14.75
CA LEU A 77 12.87 -36.74 14.89
C LEU A 77 14.16 -35.93 15.09
N LEU A 78 14.22 -34.61 14.81
CA LEU A 78 15.38 -33.77 15.16
C LEU A 78 15.01 -32.28 15.22
N GLY A 79 14.61 -31.75 16.40
CA GLY A 79 14.65 -30.32 16.78
C GLY A 79 14.40 -29.24 15.71
N GLY A 80 13.57 -29.52 14.71
CA GLY A 80 13.53 -28.80 13.44
C GLY A 80 12.56 -27.64 13.51
N TYR A 81 13.06 -26.46 13.84
CA TYR A 81 12.24 -25.26 13.88
C TYR A 81 12.08 -24.67 12.46
N MET A 82 10.87 -24.20 12.14
CA MET A 82 10.64 -23.40 10.94
C MET A 82 11.40 -22.07 11.02
N MET A 83 11.73 -21.46 9.89
CA MET A 83 12.57 -20.24 9.83
C MET A 83 12.01 -19.06 10.65
N TYR A 84 10.69 -18.91 10.71
CA TYR A 84 10.01 -17.85 11.46
C TYR A 84 9.74 -18.21 12.93
N HIS A 85 10.10 -19.42 13.37
CA HIS A 85 9.96 -19.82 14.76
C HIS A 85 10.96 -19.07 15.65
N ARG A 86 10.61 -18.84 16.92
CA ARG A 86 11.43 -18.05 17.87
C ARG A 86 12.86 -18.58 18.06
N LYS A 87 13.06 -19.89 17.88
CA LYS A 87 14.33 -20.60 18.10
C LYS A 87 15.01 -21.06 16.79
N SER A 88 14.62 -20.50 15.65
CA SER A 88 15.01 -21.00 14.32
C SER A 88 16.51 -20.98 14.04
N MET A 89 17.19 -19.89 14.35
CA MET A 89 18.62 -19.68 14.09
C MET A 89 19.40 -19.48 15.39
N GLY A 90 19.43 -20.50 16.24
CA GLY A 90 20.19 -20.48 17.50
C GLY A 90 21.71 -20.36 17.31
N THR A 91 22.39 -19.87 18.35
CA THR A 91 23.86 -19.66 18.39
C THR A 91 24.53 -20.44 19.52
N MET A 92 23.81 -21.40 20.12
CA MET A 92 24.34 -22.30 21.15
C MET A 92 25.38 -23.25 20.54
N ARG A 93 26.29 -23.78 21.38
CA ARG A 93 27.35 -24.72 20.97
C ARG A 93 26.83 -25.93 20.17
N TYR A 94 25.64 -26.42 20.52
CA TYR A 94 25.01 -27.56 19.86
C TYR A 94 24.14 -27.18 18.64
N SER A 95 23.84 -25.88 18.44
CA SER A 95 23.00 -25.44 17.33
C SER A 95 23.84 -25.05 16.12
N LYS A 96 23.46 -25.58 14.95
CA LYS A 96 24.07 -25.24 13.66
C LYS A 96 22.97 -24.76 12.72
N TRP A 97 23.13 -23.58 12.11
CA TRP A 97 22.15 -23.12 11.11
C TRP A 97 22.15 -24.06 9.89
N LYS A 98 20.96 -24.34 9.37
CA LYS A 98 20.72 -25.30 8.29
C LYS A 98 20.65 -24.58 6.93
N GLY A 99 21.08 -25.26 5.87
CA GLY A 99 21.03 -24.78 4.48
C GLY A 99 22.30 -24.04 4.01
N ALA A 100 22.44 -23.90 2.69
CA ALA A 100 23.50 -23.10 2.06
C ALA A 100 23.30 -21.60 2.37
N ARG A 101 24.36 -20.89 2.77
CA ARG A 101 24.25 -19.53 3.36
C ARG A 101 24.69 -18.38 2.44
N GLY A 102 25.42 -18.65 1.37
CA GLY A 102 25.96 -17.63 0.46
C GLY A 102 25.66 -17.97 -1.01
N GLY A 103 25.72 -16.96 -1.88
CA GLY A 103 25.43 -17.11 -3.31
C GLY A 103 24.02 -17.64 -3.56
N LEU A 104 23.95 -18.74 -4.32
CA LEU A 104 22.72 -19.52 -4.49
C LEU A 104 22.34 -20.21 -3.17
N SER A 105 21.60 -19.50 -2.33
CA SER A 105 21.40 -19.85 -0.93
C SER A 105 20.10 -20.61 -0.66
N HIS A 106 19.91 -21.02 0.60
CA HIS A 106 18.64 -21.54 1.13
C HIS A 106 17.43 -20.64 0.84
N PHE A 107 17.67 -19.34 0.66
CA PHE A 107 16.64 -18.34 0.40
C PHE A 107 16.37 -18.06 -1.09
N TYR A 108 16.97 -18.83 -2.01
CA TYR A 108 16.90 -18.58 -3.46
C TYR A 108 15.49 -18.22 -3.96
N ASN A 109 14.52 -19.13 -3.75
CA ASN A 109 13.11 -18.90 -4.13
C ASN A 109 12.23 -18.44 -2.95
N ARG A 110 12.83 -18.04 -1.83
CA ARG A 110 12.12 -17.67 -0.59
C ARG A 110 12.31 -16.20 -0.21
N THR A 111 13.02 -15.44 -1.04
CA THR A 111 13.25 -14.01 -0.83
C THR A 111 11.98 -13.24 -1.19
N ALA A 112 11.42 -12.51 -0.22
CA ALA A 112 10.10 -11.86 -0.36
C ALA A 112 10.15 -10.54 -1.13
N MET A 113 11.27 -9.83 -1.08
CA MET A 113 11.45 -8.52 -1.71
C MET A 113 12.89 -8.38 -2.19
N LEU A 114 13.05 -7.80 -3.38
CA LEU A 114 14.33 -7.47 -3.99
C LEU A 114 14.26 -6.01 -4.43
N GLU A 115 15.28 -5.23 -4.09
CA GLU A 115 15.41 -3.85 -4.56
C GLU A 115 16.87 -3.64 -4.96
N GLU A 116 17.09 -3.20 -6.21
CA GLU A 116 18.40 -2.72 -6.64
C GLU A 116 18.67 -1.34 -6.05
N VAL A 117 19.86 -1.14 -5.52
CA VAL A 117 20.21 0.09 -4.80
C VAL A 117 20.60 1.16 -5.82
N PRO A 118 19.84 2.26 -5.95
CA PRO A 118 20.18 3.31 -6.90
C PRO A 118 21.50 4.00 -6.52
N LEU A 119 22.24 4.46 -7.51
CA LEU A 119 23.47 5.22 -7.31
C LEU A 119 23.22 6.43 -6.40
N ASN A 120 24.12 6.64 -5.44
CA ASN A 120 24.07 7.74 -4.46
C ASN A 120 22.80 7.78 -3.59
N VAL A 121 22.06 6.67 -3.47
CA VAL A 121 20.94 6.54 -2.52
C VAL A 121 21.39 5.71 -1.32
N PRO A 122 21.25 6.23 -0.09
CA PRO A 122 21.63 5.46 1.10
C PRO A 122 20.67 4.29 1.33
N LEU A 123 21.22 3.15 1.74
CA LEU A 123 20.46 1.93 2.05
C LEU A 123 19.35 2.15 3.09
N SER A 124 19.54 3.09 4.02
CA SER A 124 18.54 3.44 5.03
C SER A 124 17.24 3.98 4.43
N VAL A 125 17.29 4.65 3.28
CA VAL A 125 16.09 5.13 2.56
C VAL A 125 15.37 3.96 1.90
N VAL A 126 16.11 3.02 1.31
CA VAL A 126 15.55 1.80 0.73
C VAL A 126 14.88 0.95 1.80
N ASP A 127 15.56 0.66 2.90
CA ASP A 127 15.02 -0.10 4.04
C ASP A 127 13.73 0.54 4.57
N ARG A 128 13.72 1.86 4.80
CA ARG A 128 12.52 2.56 5.29
C ARG A 128 11.36 2.51 4.31
N ARG A 129 11.61 2.56 2.99
CA ARG A 129 10.56 2.41 1.97
C ARG A 129 9.96 1.01 2.01
N MET A 130 10.80 -0.02 2.04
CA MET A 130 10.36 -1.41 2.12
C MET A 130 9.57 -1.65 3.42
N MET A 131 10.11 -1.22 4.56
CA MET A 131 9.47 -1.37 5.87
C MET A 131 8.16 -0.60 5.98
N ALA A 132 8.07 0.60 5.41
CA ALA A 132 6.84 1.37 5.38
C ALA A 132 5.79 0.72 4.47
N TYR A 133 6.18 0.17 3.33
CA TYR A 133 5.29 -0.61 2.46
C TYR A 133 4.73 -1.83 3.17
N VAL A 134 5.58 -2.65 3.80
CA VAL A 134 5.18 -3.85 4.56
C VAL A 134 4.29 -3.48 5.76
N HIS A 135 4.52 -2.34 6.39
CA HIS A 135 3.69 -1.85 7.48
C HIS A 135 2.31 -1.36 7.00
N ARG A 136 2.28 -0.49 5.99
CA ARG A 136 1.05 0.10 5.43
C ARG A 136 0.11 -0.96 4.86
N SER A 137 0.67 -1.97 4.19
CA SER A 137 -0.07 -3.12 3.63
C SER A 137 -0.53 -4.13 4.69
N ARG A 138 -0.15 -3.96 5.96
CA ARG A 138 -0.38 -4.88 7.08
C ARG A 138 0.27 -6.27 6.94
N LEU A 139 1.25 -6.44 6.05
CA LEU A 139 1.98 -7.69 5.89
C LEU A 139 2.81 -8.06 7.13
N ARG A 140 3.58 -7.11 7.69
CA ARG A 140 4.32 -7.38 8.95
C ARG A 140 3.40 -7.61 10.14
N HIS A 141 2.20 -7.04 10.13
CA HIS A 141 1.22 -7.30 11.19
C HIS A 141 0.84 -8.78 11.17
N PHE A 142 0.50 -9.29 9.98
CA PHE A 142 0.18 -10.70 9.79
C PHE A 142 1.36 -11.62 10.13
N GLN A 143 2.56 -11.30 9.63
CA GLN A 143 3.76 -12.11 9.89
C GLN A 143 4.10 -12.17 11.38
N LEU A 144 4.11 -11.04 12.11
CA LEU A 144 4.38 -11.02 13.56
C LEU A 144 3.30 -11.71 14.36
N PHE A 145 2.03 -11.55 13.97
CA PHE A 145 0.89 -12.18 14.60
C PHE A 145 0.94 -13.71 14.50
N ARG A 146 1.27 -14.25 13.32
CA ARG A 146 1.29 -15.70 13.07
C ARG A 146 2.57 -16.41 13.47
N SER A 147 3.73 -15.77 13.33
CA SER A 147 5.01 -16.41 13.62
C SER A 147 5.27 -16.62 15.12
N TYR A 148 4.60 -15.87 15.98
CA TYR A 148 4.94 -15.82 17.40
C TYR A 148 4.20 -16.84 18.27
N GLN A 149 2.88 -16.95 18.14
CA GLN A 149 2.02 -17.79 18.97
C GLN A 149 1.02 -18.56 18.11
N GLN A 150 0.72 -19.79 18.52
CA GLN A 150 -0.42 -20.52 17.97
C GLN A 150 -1.71 -19.95 18.56
N LYS A 151 -2.67 -19.67 17.68
CA LYS A 151 -4.02 -19.22 18.02
C LYS A 151 -4.99 -20.15 17.33
N SER A 152 -6.08 -20.52 18.00
CA SER A 152 -7.13 -21.35 17.40
C SER A 152 -7.71 -20.66 16.17
N ASN A 153 -8.17 -21.42 15.18
CA ASN A 153 -8.76 -20.86 13.97
C ASN A 153 -9.97 -19.97 14.29
N THR A 154 -10.73 -20.28 15.35
CA THR A 154 -11.86 -19.45 15.81
C THR A 154 -11.41 -18.07 16.29
N THR A 155 -10.35 -18.00 17.09
CA THR A 155 -9.82 -16.71 17.57
C THR A 155 -9.17 -15.90 16.45
N GLU A 156 -8.52 -16.56 15.49
CA GLU A 156 -8.03 -15.88 14.30
C GLU A 156 -9.16 -15.30 13.45
N CYS A 157 -10.19 -16.10 13.12
CA CYS A 157 -11.34 -15.62 12.36
C CYS A 157 -12.00 -14.42 13.05
N LYS A 158 -12.23 -14.51 14.38
CA LYS A 158 -12.76 -13.39 15.17
C LYS A 158 -11.93 -12.10 15.02
N LEU A 159 -10.61 -12.21 15.08
CA LEU A 159 -9.73 -11.05 14.98
C LEU A 159 -9.69 -10.48 13.55
N ARG A 160 -9.65 -11.35 12.53
CA ARG A 160 -9.62 -10.98 11.11
C ARG A 160 -10.92 -10.32 10.67
N GLU A 161 -12.07 -10.92 11.02
CA GLU A 161 -13.39 -10.35 10.73
C GLU A 161 -13.62 -9.05 11.49
N GLY A 162 -13.23 -9.00 12.77
CA GLY A 162 -13.28 -7.76 13.55
C GLY A 162 -12.45 -6.63 12.94
N GLU A 163 -11.28 -6.94 12.37
CA GLU A 163 -10.46 -5.98 11.64
C GLU A 163 -11.13 -5.51 10.35
N PHE A 164 -11.72 -6.43 9.58
CA PHE A 164 -12.44 -6.12 8.35
C PHE A 164 -13.66 -5.23 8.60
N LEU A 165 -14.48 -5.55 9.60
CA LEU A 165 -15.68 -4.77 9.94
C LEU A 165 -15.34 -3.35 10.41
N ARG A 166 -14.31 -3.18 11.24
CA ARG A 166 -13.80 -1.84 11.60
C ARG A 166 -13.34 -1.05 10.38
N ARG A 167 -12.67 -1.71 9.42
CA ARG A 167 -12.26 -1.08 8.16
C ARG A 167 -13.46 -0.68 7.30
N ARG A 168 -14.49 -1.54 7.22
CA ARG A 168 -15.74 -1.25 6.49
C ARG A 168 -16.43 -0.01 7.06
N TRP A 169 -16.60 0.04 8.38
CA TRP A 169 -17.19 1.20 9.06
C TRP A 169 -16.39 2.49 8.80
N HIS A 170 -15.06 2.44 8.97
CA HIS A 170 -14.22 3.60 8.74
C HIS A 170 -14.23 4.07 7.27
N ARG A 171 -14.36 3.16 6.30
CA ARG A 171 -14.52 3.52 4.88
C ARG A 171 -15.83 4.26 4.62
N GLN A 172 -16.92 3.88 5.29
CA GLN A 172 -18.19 4.58 5.17
C GLN A 172 -18.08 6.02 5.73
N LEU A 173 -17.40 6.18 6.87
CA LEU A 173 -17.09 7.50 7.43
C LEU A 173 -16.20 8.33 6.50
N GLN A 174 -15.19 7.72 5.89
CA GLN A 174 -14.33 8.40 4.92
C GLN A 174 -15.12 8.88 3.69
N LYS A 175 -16.13 8.11 3.24
CA LYS A 175 -16.95 8.48 2.10
C LYS A 175 -17.83 9.71 2.39
N SER A 176 -18.47 9.76 3.56
CA SER A 176 -19.22 10.96 3.97
C SER A 176 -18.30 12.17 4.11
N PHE A 177 -17.11 11.98 4.68
CA PHE A 177 -16.11 13.03 4.78
C PHE A 177 -15.64 13.55 3.41
N ILE A 178 -15.33 12.65 2.47
CA ILE A 178 -14.90 13.04 1.11
C ILE A 178 -16.02 13.81 0.39
N ALA A 179 -17.27 13.38 0.51
CA ALA A 179 -18.40 14.09 -0.08
C ALA A 179 -18.52 15.53 0.46
N PHE A 180 -18.31 15.72 1.77
CA PHE A 180 -18.28 17.05 2.37
C PHE A 180 -17.07 17.88 1.90
N MET A 181 -15.89 17.27 1.79
CA MET A 181 -14.69 17.95 1.29
C MET A 181 -14.85 18.39 -0.17
N GLN A 182 -15.56 17.62 -0.99
CA GLN A 182 -15.90 18.01 -2.36
C GLN A 182 -16.83 19.22 -2.39
N PHE A 183 -17.83 19.26 -1.51
CA PHE A 183 -18.69 20.44 -1.34
C PHE A 183 -17.89 21.68 -0.90
N LYS A 184 -16.99 21.52 0.09
CA LYS A 184 -16.12 22.62 0.52
C LYS A 184 -15.19 23.10 -0.59
N THR A 185 -14.63 22.18 -1.37
CA THR A 185 -13.81 22.52 -2.53
C THR A 185 -14.62 23.27 -3.58
N MET A 186 -15.87 22.87 -3.84
CA MET A 186 -16.77 23.61 -4.72
C MET A 186 -17.02 25.03 -4.21
N LYS A 187 -17.20 25.23 -2.90
CA LYS A 187 -17.36 26.57 -2.31
C LYS A 187 -16.10 27.43 -2.44
N VAL A 188 -14.92 26.86 -2.27
CA VAL A 188 -13.64 27.56 -2.51
C VAL A 188 -13.51 27.97 -3.98
N LEU A 189 -13.90 27.11 -4.92
CA LEU A 189 -13.87 27.43 -6.34
C LEU A 189 -14.96 28.47 -6.72
N GLU A 190 -16.11 28.45 -6.05
CA GLU A 190 -17.15 29.49 -6.19
C GLU A 190 -16.64 30.84 -5.69
N GLU A 191 -15.92 30.88 -4.56
CA GLU A 191 -15.27 32.08 -4.06
C GLU A 191 -14.18 32.58 -5.02
N GLN A 192 -13.39 31.67 -5.58
CA GLN A 192 -12.43 32.01 -6.63
C GLN A 192 -13.13 32.64 -7.85
N ALA A 193 -14.27 32.11 -8.28
CA ALA A 193 -15.06 32.69 -9.37
C ALA A 193 -15.59 34.09 -9.04
N LYS A 194 -15.96 34.35 -7.78
CA LYS A 194 -16.33 35.69 -7.30
C LYS A 194 -15.14 36.65 -7.31
N LEU A 195 -13.93 36.18 -7.01
CA LEU A 195 -12.71 37.00 -7.13
C LEU A 195 -12.43 37.33 -8.61
N VAL A 196 -12.60 36.36 -9.51
CA VAL A 196 -12.47 36.57 -10.96
C VAL A 196 -13.46 37.63 -11.46
N SER A 197 -14.73 37.57 -11.04
CA SER A 197 -15.72 38.57 -11.49
C SER A 197 -15.48 39.96 -10.91
N ARG A 198 -14.90 40.07 -9.70
CA ARG A 198 -14.58 41.36 -9.05
C ARG A 198 -13.34 42.04 -9.62
N TYR A 199 -12.28 41.28 -9.90
CA TYR A 199 -10.97 41.83 -10.26
C TYR A 199 -10.60 41.60 -11.74
N GLY A 200 -11.39 40.82 -12.47
CA GLY A 200 -11.11 40.40 -13.84
C GLY A 200 -10.19 39.19 -13.93
N GLN A 201 -10.36 38.36 -14.96
CA GLN A 201 -9.61 37.12 -15.16
C GLN A 201 -8.10 37.35 -15.29
N ALA A 202 -7.68 38.37 -16.05
CA ALA A 202 -6.28 38.67 -16.29
C ALA A 202 -5.54 39.06 -14.99
N SER A 203 -6.18 39.84 -14.11
CA SER A 203 -5.64 40.23 -12.81
C SER A 203 -5.46 39.02 -11.88
N VAL A 204 -6.43 38.11 -11.87
CA VAL A 204 -6.34 36.87 -11.09
C VAL A 204 -5.25 35.95 -11.63
N ASN A 205 -5.12 35.81 -12.95
CA ASN A 205 -4.04 35.04 -13.56
C ASN A 205 -2.66 35.63 -13.22
N ALA A 206 -2.51 36.95 -13.27
CA ALA A 206 -1.29 37.63 -12.84
C ALA A 206 -0.96 37.33 -11.37
N ALA A 207 -1.96 37.32 -10.47
CA ALA A 207 -1.77 36.97 -9.06
C ALA A 207 -1.43 35.48 -8.83
N LEU A 208 -1.94 34.58 -9.68
CA LEU A 208 -1.56 33.16 -9.69
C LEU A 208 -0.18 32.91 -10.32
N GLY A 209 0.49 33.99 -10.76
CA GLY A 209 1.84 33.97 -11.28
C GLY A 209 1.91 33.63 -12.76
N ASP A 210 0.91 33.98 -13.58
CA ASP A 210 1.03 33.94 -15.05
C ASP A 210 2.18 34.87 -15.49
N PRO A 211 3.18 34.41 -16.28
CA PRO A 211 4.23 35.30 -16.71
C PRO A 211 3.65 36.30 -17.69
N GLN A 212 3.67 37.59 -17.33
CA GLN A 212 3.21 38.65 -18.22
C GLN A 212 4.01 38.57 -19.54
N VAL A 213 3.34 38.78 -20.67
CA VAL A 213 3.86 38.62 -22.05
C VAL A 213 5.14 39.44 -22.32
N VAL A 214 5.44 40.44 -21.49
CA VAL A 214 6.62 41.32 -21.60
C VAL A 214 7.88 40.73 -20.95
N ALA A 215 7.76 39.59 -20.26
CA ALA A 215 8.87 38.95 -19.56
C ALA A 215 9.77 38.20 -20.57
N GLY A 216 10.95 38.76 -20.90
CA GLY A 216 11.90 38.15 -21.85
C GLY A 216 12.40 36.75 -21.43
N ASP A 217 12.92 35.97 -22.39
CA ASP A 217 13.24 34.54 -22.26
C ASP A 217 14.00 34.16 -20.98
N ALA A 218 14.99 34.96 -20.58
CA ALA A 218 15.78 34.73 -19.37
C ALA A 218 14.96 34.73 -18.06
N THR A 219 13.85 35.48 -18.00
CA THR A 219 12.98 35.53 -16.83
C THR A 219 12.06 34.31 -16.74
N LEU A 220 11.60 33.81 -17.89
CA LEU A 220 10.85 32.56 -18.00
C LEU A 220 11.73 31.38 -17.59
N GLU A 221 12.97 31.31 -18.08
CA GLU A 221 13.92 30.26 -17.69
C GLU A 221 14.19 30.23 -16.18
N ARG A 222 14.37 31.39 -15.55
CA ARG A 222 14.53 31.47 -14.07
C ARG A 222 13.31 30.94 -13.34
N LYS A 223 12.10 31.27 -13.82
CA LYS A 223 10.85 30.79 -13.23
C LYS A 223 10.70 29.28 -13.40
N TYR A 224 11.00 28.74 -14.58
CA TYR A 224 11.00 27.30 -14.81
C TYR A 224 12.05 26.58 -13.98
N ALA A 225 13.25 27.14 -13.84
CA ALA A 225 14.29 26.59 -12.96
C ALA A 225 13.83 26.57 -11.49
N ALA A 226 13.13 27.61 -11.02
CA ALA A 226 12.54 27.64 -9.69
C ALA A 226 11.43 26.58 -9.51
N LEU A 227 10.56 26.41 -10.51
CA LEU A 227 9.54 25.35 -10.51
C LEU A 227 10.17 23.97 -10.53
N HIS A 228 11.18 23.74 -11.37
CA HIS A 228 11.88 22.46 -11.47
C HIS A 228 12.53 22.07 -10.14
N ARG A 229 13.14 23.03 -9.43
CA ARG A 229 13.68 22.82 -8.07
C ARG A 229 12.59 22.45 -7.06
N ARG A 230 11.38 23.00 -7.17
CA ARG A 230 10.24 22.69 -6.28
C ARG A 230 9.60 21.35 -6.61
N VAL A 231 9.46 21.01 -7.89
CA VAL A 231 8.87 19.75 -8.36
C VAL A 231 9.80 18.58 -8.11
N LYS A 232 11.13 18.79 -8.15
CA LYS A 232 12.12 17.76 -7.79
C LYS A 232 11.96 17.39 -6.32
N THR A 233 11.15 16.36 -6.07
CA THR A 233 10.87 15.90 -4.72
C THR A 233 12.12 15.32 -4.08
N LEU A 234 12.44 15.80 -2.88
CA LEU A 234 13.41 15.13 -2.02
C LEU A 234 12.87 13.74 -1.63
N PRO A 235 13.74 12.76 -1.40
CA PRO A 235 13.29 11.43 -0.97
C PRO A 235 12.52 11.55 0.35
N LYS A 236 11.21 11.29 0.30
CA LYS A 236 10.36 11.29 1.50
C LYS A 236 10.81 10.17 2.44
N MET A 237 11.27 10.53 3.64
CA MET A 237 11.53 9.55 4.69
C MET A 237 10.21 9.10 5.33
N GLN A 238 9.76 7.90 4.98
CA GLN A 238 8.55 7.33 5.55
C GLN A 238 8.80 6.90 7.00
N LEU A 239 7.90 7.29 7.90
CA LEU A 239 7.95 6.89 9.31
C LEU A 239 7.46 5.44 9.45
N VAL A 240 8.22 4.65 10.21
CA VAL A 240 7.86 3.25 10.52
C VAL A 240 7.68 3.11 12.02
N PRO A 241 6.46 2.81 12.51
CA PRO A 241 6.22 2.57 13.92
C PRO A 241 7.10 1.44 14.47
N LYS A 242 7.68 1.69 15.64
CA LYS A 242 8.52 0.73 16.36
C LYS A 242 7.65 -0.38 16.96
N HIS A 243 8.20 -1.60 16.99
CA HIS A 243 7.57 -2.71 17.69
C HIS A 243 7.70 -2.49 19.20
N VAL A 244 6.59 -2.70 19.92
CA VAL A 244 6.54 -2.57 21.38
C VAL A 244 6.61 -3.96 22.00
N ALA A 245 7.72 -4.25 22.67
CA ALA A 245 7.88 -5.52 23.35
C ALA A 245 7.21 -5.49 24.73
N THR A 246 6.14 -6.26 24.89
CA THR A 246 5.44 -6.39 26.19
C THR A 246 5.92 -7.63 26.94
N MET A 247 5.71 -7.66 28.27
CA MET A 247 6.26 -8.72 29.14
C MET A 247 5.96 -10.15 28.68
N LYS A 248 4.68 -10.50 28.48
CA LYS A 248 4.26 -11.85 28.04
C LYS A 248 3.88 -11.93 26.56
N GLN A 249 3.90 -10.80 25.86
CA GLN A 249 3.59 -10.72 24.43
C GLN A 249 2.24 -11.35 24.07
N ILE A 250 1.14 -10.88 24.68
CA ILE A 250 -0.23 -11.25 24.23
C ILE A 250 -0.41 -10.91 22.74
N HIS A 251 0.24 -9.80 22.32
CA HIS A 251 0.27 -9.31 20.94
C HIS A 251 1.69 -8.94 20.56
N ASN A 252 2.29 -9.73 19.67
CA ASN A 252 3.58 -9.38 19.06
C ASN A 252 3.41 -8.38 17.89
N ASP A 253 2.18 -8.08 17.46
CA ASP A 253 1.82 -7.05 16.48
C ASP A 253 1.55 -5.67 17.14
N ARG A 254 2.13 -5.44 18.31
CA ARG A 254 2.00 -4.20 19.07
C ARG A 254 2.93 -3.12 18.51
N PHE A 255 2.34 -1.99 18.13
CA PHE A 255 3.04 -0.79 17.61
C PHE A 255 2.70 0.49 18.38
N ASN A 256 1.86 0.38 19.41
CA ASN A 256 1.38 1.48 20.24
C ASN A 256 1.06 0.97 21.65
N TYR A 257 0.92 1.87 22.63
CA TYR A 257 0.68 1.49 24.03
C TYR A 257 -0.80 1.26 24.37
N ARG A 258 -1.74 1.50 23.45
CA ARG A 258 -3.18 1.28 23.68
C ARG A 258 -3.51 -0.19 23.92
N TRP A 259 -4.24 -0.47 25.01
CA TRP A 259 -4.80 -1.80 25.30
C TRP A 259 -5.66 -2.34 24.14
N ARG A 260 -5.62 -3.66 23.93
CA ARG A 260 -6.34 -4.36 22.85
C ARG A 260 -7.17 -5.51 23.44
N VAL A 261 -8.18 -5.93 22.69
CA VAL A 261 -9.28 -6.81 23.14
C VAL A 261 -8.87 -8.28 23.34
N ASN A 262 -7.94 -8.56 24.26
CA ASN A 262 -7.49 -9.88 24.73
C ASN A 262 -6.25 -9.77 25.61
#